data_AF-A0A6S7L2R8-F1
#
_entry.id   AF-A0A6S7L2R8-F1
#
_cell.length_a   1.000
_cell.length_b   1.000
_cell.length_c   1.000
_cell.angle_alpha   90.00
_cell.angle_beta   90.00
_cell.angle_gamma   90.00
#
_symmetry.space_group_name_H-M   'P 1'
#
loop_
_entity.id
_entity.type
_entity.pdbx_description
1 polymer ?
#
loop_
_entity_poly.entity_id
_entity_poly.type
_entity_poly.pdbx_seq_one_letter_code
_entity_poly.pdbx_strand_id
1 'polypeptide(L)'
;MAGKMQLKLWNALNDIDASSITAENIRAWIYEFLHLFLSALMAHALTVKRWFVSKPIGRRQRRKVSVLTVYFLIQLVFYVKLNVDTHNTHELDSAQTPVFPCERTPEEAKALRELFYDVREVLNELEIHHFLMYGSIWGAYRSKGPLPWDYDIDLGVLGDEAFSKIPREKFVRAFQERGIRVNDKMHQASVFYLIRGKFAQVDLDVFFDYNGWMQRTGWVPWVLYYNYKSYHTFPAWMVQEPMPTMQFFDVQMPVPHGGKEILKYLYPKDWETPFTPAACQGNDITLNTQTEPTEIDR
;
A
#
# COMPACT_ATOMS: atom_id res chain seq x y z
N MET A 1 3.73 29.14 -5.16
CA MET A 1 2.30 29.20 -4.76
C MET A 1 1.60 27.85 -4.82
N ALA A 2 1.89 26.96 -5.79
CA ALA A 2 1.27 25.63 -5.90
C ALA A 2 1.46 24.70 -4.68
N GLY A 3 2.66 24.68 -4.07
CA GLY A 3 2.92 23.82 -2.89
C GLY A 3 2.14 24.18 -1.63
N LYS A 4 1.80 25.46 -1.42
CA LYS A 4 0.95 25.88 -0.28
C LYS A 4 -0.52 25.51 -0.48
N MET A 5 -0.96 25.31 -1.72
CA MET A 5 -2.33 24.90 -2.04
C MET A 5 -2.52 23.38 -1.89
N GLN A 6 -1.52 22.59 -2.27
CA GLN A 6 -1.51 21.13 -2.03
C GLN A 6 -1.48 20.79 -0.53
N LEU A 7 -0.66 21.47 0.27
CA LEU A 7 -0.62 21.23 1.72
C LEU A 7 -1.93 21.59 2.42
N LYS A 8 -2.63 22.64 1.95
CA LYS A 8 -3.96 23.00 2.46
C LYS A 8 -5.03 21.99 2.08
N LEU A 9 -4.99 21.44 0.86
CA LEU A 9 -5.91 20.38 0.44
C LEU A 9 -5.65 19.08 1.21
N TRP A 10 -4.37 18.74 1.43
CA TRP A 10 -3.97 17.55 2.19
C TRP A 10 -4.41 17.61 3.65
N ASN A 11 -4.22 18.76 4.31
CA ASN A 11 -4.69 18.95 5.68
C ASN A 11 -6.23 18.98 5.75
N ALA A 12 -6.91 19.60 4.78
CA ALA A 12 -8.37 19.63 4.73
C ALA A 12 -9.01 18.25 4.48
N LEU A 13 -8.31 17.33 3.80
CA LEU A 13 -8.74 15.95 3.61
C LEU A 13 -8.45 15.07 4.84
N ASN A 14 -7.40 15.37 5.62
CA ASN A 14 -7.06 14.67 6.85
C ASN A 14 -7.88 15.12 8.08
N ASP A 15 -8.42 16.34 8.07
CA ASP A 15 -9.35 16.85 9.09
C ASP A 15 -10.79 16.35 8.92
N ILE A 16 -11.07 15.58 7.86
CA ILE A 16 -12.36 14.90 7.72
C ILE A 16 -12.39 13.76 8.74
N ASP A 17 -13.08 14.00 9.85
CA ASP A 17 -13.31 13.02 10.90
C ASP A 17 -13.92 11.74 10.31
N ALA A 18 -13.09 10.70 10.20
CA ALA A 18 -13.46 9.42 9.61
C ALA A 18 -14.61 8.73 10.38
N SER A 19 -14.89 9.15 11.62
CA SER A 19 -16.04 8.66 12.39
C SER A 19 -17.40 9.16 11.87
N SER A 20 -17.41 10.23 11.08
CA SER A 20 -18.63 10.83 10.48
C SER A 20 -19.00 10.24 9.12
N ILE A 21 -18.11 9.44 8.53
CA ILE A 21 -18.31 8.81 7.23
C ILE A 21 -18.85 7.40 7.46
N THR A 22 -20.18 7.28 7.51
CA THR A 22 -20.84 5.97 7.58
C THR A 22 -20.69 5.21 6.25
N ALA A 23 -20.71 3.88 6.30
CA ALA A 23 -20.71 3.05 5.08
C ALA A 23 -21.91 3.39 4.16
N GLU A 24 -23.02 3.87 4.72
CA GLU A 24 -24.16 4.41 3.96
C GLU A 24 -23.81 5.71 3.23
N ASN A 25 -23.07 6.63 3.87
CA ASN A 25 -22.64 7.88 3.24
C ASN A 25 -21.65 7.60 2.09
N ILE A 26 -20.74 6.64 2.24
CA ILE A 26 -19.82 6.22 1.16
C ILE A 26 -20.60 5.55 0.03
N ARG A 27 -21.53 4.64 0.36
CA ARG A 27 -22.38 4.00 -0.66
C ARG A 27 -23.18 5.05 -1.41
N ALA A 28 -23.81 5.99 -0.73
CA ALA A 28 -24.55 7.08 -1.35
C ALA A 28 -23.65 7.94 -2.24
N TRP A 29 -22.44 8.28 -1.80
CA TRP A 29 -21.46 9.00 -2.62
C TRP A 29 -21.00 8.22 -3.85
N ILE A 30 -20.76 6.91 -3.71
CA ILE A 30 -20.38 6.03 -4.81
C ILE A 30 -21.56 5.87 -5.79
N TYR A 31 -22.79 5.71 -5.29
CA TYR A 31 -23.98 5.64 -6.12
C TYR A 31 -24.25 6.96 -6.84
N GLU A 32 -24.13 8.10 -6.16
CA GLU A 32 -24.26 9.42 -6.79
C GLU A 32 -23.15 9.66 -7.80
N PHE A 33 -21.90 9.31 -7.48
CA PHE A 33 -20.79 9.43 -8.41
C PHE A 33 -20.96 8.51 -9.62
N LEU A 34 -21.29 7.23 -9.43
CA LEU A 34 -21.55 6.28 -10.51
C LEU A 34 -22.79 6.68 -11.32
N HIS A 35 -23.85 7.15 -10.66
CA HIS A 35 -25.03 7.64 -11.34
C HIS A 35 -24.72 8.88 -12.17
N LEU A 36 -23.97 9.84 -11.64
CA LEU A 36 -23.52 11.02 -12.39
C LEU A 36 -22.55 10.65 -13.51
N PHE A 37 -21.62 9.73 -13.27
CA PHE A 37 -20.66 9.25 -14.25
C PHE A 37 -21.34 8.49 -15.38
N LEU A 38 -22.19 7.50 -15.06
CA LEU A 38 -22.97 6.73 -16.03
C LEU A 38 -24.03 7.60 -16.72
N SER A 39 -24.64 8.56 -16.03
CA SER A 39 -25.55 9.54 -16.64
C SER A 39 -24.80 10.49 -17.57
N ALA A 40 -23.59 10.93 -17.22
CA ALA A 40 -22.74 11.72 -18.10
C ALA A 40 -22.28 10.90 -19.30
N LEU A 41 -21.92 9.63 -19.10
CA LEU A 41 -21.52 8.70 -20.16
C LEU A 41 -22.70 8.36 -21.09
N MET A 42 -23.89 8.11 -20.54
CA MET A 42 -25.12 7.91 -21.30
C MET A 42 -25.60 9.18 -21.97
N ALA A 43 -25.55 10.34 -21.32
CA ALA A 43 -25.87 11.62 -21.95
C ALA A 43 -24.88 11.91 -23.08
N HIS A 44 -23.59 11.61 -22.89
CA HIS A 44 -22.57 11.74 -23.93
C HIS A 44 -22.87 10.76 -25.08
N ALA A 45 -23.14 9.48 -24.80
CA ALA A 45 -23.50 8.46 -25.77
C ALA A 45 -24.80 8.79 -26.53
N LEU A 46 -25.83 9.31 -25.85
CA LEU A 46 -27.10 9.76 -26.45
C LEU A 46 -26.92 11.03 -27.27
N THR A 47 -26.04 11.92 -26.85
CA THR A 47 -25.70 13.14 -27.60
C THR A 47 -24.89 12.80 -28.85
N VAL A 48 -23.96 11.85 -28.76
CA VAL A 48 -23.21 11.28 -29.89
C VAL A 48 -24.14 10.45 -30.81
N LYS A 49 -25.09 9.69 -30.27
CA LYS A 49 -26.09 8.96 -31.05
C LYS A 49 -27.04 9.91 -31.81
N ARG A 50 -27.49 11.00 -31.16
CA ARG A 50 -28.23 12.09 -31.82
C ARG A 50 -27.38 12.87 -32.83
N TRP A 51 -26.05 12.84 -32.70
CA TRP A 51 -25.11 13.41 -33.67
C TRP A 51 -25.10 12.63 -34.98
N PHE A 52 -25.15 11.29 -34.90
CA PHE A 52 -25.28 10.40 -36.06
C PHE A 52 -26.72 10.35 -36.62
N VAL A 53 -27.73 10.65 -35.80
CA VAL A 53 -29.15 10.58 -36.19
C VAL A 53 -29.81 11.97 -36.07
N SER A 54 -29.64 12.77 -37.13
CA SER A 54 -30.53 13.85 -37.59
C SER A 54 -30.76 15.11 -36.71
N LYS A 55 -30.09 16.22 -37.11
CA LYS A 55 -30.48 17.66 -37.21
C LYS A 55 -29.30 18.57 -36.84
N PRO A 56 -29.13 19.74 -37.50
CA PRO A 56 -28.00 20.63 -37.26
C PRO A 56 -28.04 21.21 -35.83
N ILE A 57 -27.09 20.80 -35.01
CA ILE A 57 -26.93 21.27 -33.63
C ILE A 57 -26.53 22.75 -33.64
N GLY A 58 -27.26 23.58 -32.88
CA GLY A 58 -26.96 25.02 -32.72
C GLY A 58 -25.61 25.28 -32.04
N ARG A 59 -24.97 26.42 -32.36
CA ARG A 59 -23.60 26.78 -31.90
C ARG A 59 -23.39 26.67 -30.39
N ARG A 60 -24.38 27.06 -29.56
CA ARG A 60 -24.31 27.01 -28.09
C ARG A 60 -24.22 25.57 -27.56
N GLN A 61 -24.96 24.64 -28.16
CA GLN A 61 -24.97 23.24 -27.76
C GLN A 61 -23.67 22.53 -28.18
N ARG A 62 -23.10 22.86 -29.35
CA ARG A 62 -21.77 22.37 -29.75
C ARG A 62 -20.69 22.77 -28.74
N ARG A 63 -20.68 24.03 -28.30
CA ARG A 63 -19.73 24.50 -27.27
C ARG A 63 -19.85 23.73 -25.95
N LYS A 64 -21.07 23.49 -25.45
CA LYS A 64 -21.28 22.71 -24.22
C LYS A 64 -20.74 21.29 -24.34
N VAL A 65 -21.00 20.62 -25.46
CA VAL A 65 -20.50 19.26 -25.72
C VAL A 65 -18.98 19.25 -25.80
N SER A 66 -18.36 20.21 -26.49
CA SER A 66 -16.90 20.33 -26.55
C SER A 66 -16.29 20.52 -25.17
N VAL A 67 -16.86 21.37 -24.32
CA VAL A 67 -16.38 21.58 -22.93
C VAL A 67 -16.48 20.30 -22.11
N LEU A 68 -17.63 19.61 -22.15
CA LEU A 68 -17.82 18.34 -21.43
C LEU A 68 -16.87 17.25 -21.92
N THR A 69 -16.61 17.19 -23.23
CA THR A 69 -15.68 16.22 -23.83
C THR A 69 -14.26 16.49 -23.34
N VAL A 70 -13.81 17.76 -23.35
CA VAL A 70 -12.49 18.15 -22.85
C VAL A 70 -12.36 17.82 -21.36
N TYR A 71 -13.39 18.11 -20.55
CA TYR A 71 -13.39 17.78 -19.13
C TYR A 71 -13.26 16.27 -18.88
N PHE A 72 -14.03 15.45 -19.62
CA PHE A 72 -13.93 13.99 -19.55
C PHE A 72 -12.54 13.48 -19.94
N LEU A 73 -11.94 14.03 -21.01
CA LEU A 73 -10.58 13.66 -21.41
C LEU A 73 -9.55 14.00 -20.34
N ILE A 74 -9.67 15.16 -19.68
CA ILE A 74 -8.80 15.54 -18.56
C ILE A 74 -8.95 14.56 -17.39
N GLN A 75 -10.18 14.19 -17.03
CA GLN A 75 -10.43 13.19 -15.99
C GLN A 75 -9.87 11.83 -16.34
N LEU A 76 -10.03 11.38 -17.60
CA LEU A 76 -9.49 10.12 -18.08
C LEU A 76 -7.95 10.10 -18.02
N VAL A 77 -7.31 11.17 -18.50
CA VAL A 77 -5.85 11.32 -18.40
C VAL A 77 -5.41 11.29 -16.94
N PHE A 78 -6.11 11.99 -16.04
CA PHE A 78 -5.80 11.96 -14.62
C PHE A 78 -6.00 10.57 -13.99
N TYR A 79 -7.08 9.86 -14.34
CA TYR A 79 -7.35 8.49 -13.89
C TYR A 79 -6.27 7.51 -14.35
N VAL A 80 -5.89 7.57 -15.63
CA VAL A 80 -4.81 6.73 -16.19
C VAL A 80 -3.50 7.08 -15.49
N LYS A 81 -3.21 8.37 -15.31
CA LYS A 81 -2.04 8.83 -14.57
C LYS A 81 -2.05 8.29 -13.14
N LEU A 82 -3.17 8.34 -12.43
CA LEU A 82 -3.26 7.75 -11.09
C LEU A 82 -3.07 6.23 -11.07
N ASN A 83 -3.51 5.51 -12.11
CA ASN A 83 -3.35 4.05 -12.18
C ASN A 83 -1.95 3.60 -12.61
N VAL A 84 -1.20 4.44 -13.33
CA VAL A 84 0.12 4.09 -13.89
C VAL A 84 1.26 4.77 -13.13
N ASP A 85 1.06 6.03 -12.70
CA ASP A 85 2.02 6.83 -11.96
C ASP A 85 1.83 6.73 -10.44
N THR A 86 0.97 5.85 -9.94
CA THR A 86 1.11 5.39 -8.55
C THR A 86 2.30 4.44 -8.53
N HIS A 87 3.47 5.05 -8.41
CA HIS A 87 4.71 4.35 -8.22
C HIS A 87 4.65 3.72 -6.82
N ASN A 88 5.26 2.55 -6.63
CA ASN A 88 5.51 2.07 -5.28
C ASN A 88 6.38 3.08 -4.53
N THR A 89 6.29 3.05 -3.20
CA THR A 89 7.00 3.93 -2.28
C THR A 89 8.51 4.09 -2.59
N HIS A 90 9.17 3.09 -3.18
CA HIS A 90 10.59 3.18 -3.61
C HIS A 90 10.87 4.31 -4.63
N GLU A 91 9.95 4.59 -5.54
CA GLU A 91 10.15 5.61 -6.59
C GLU A 91 9.71 7.01 -6.11
N LEU A 92 8.81 7.10 -5.13
CA LEU A 92 8.43 8.39 -4.51
C LEU A 92 9.58 9.01 -3.72
N ASP A 93 10.61 8.23 -3.35
CA ASP A 93 11.77 8.70 -2.59
C ASP A 93 12.98 9.16 -3.41
N SER A 94 12.83 9.23 -4.73
CA SER A 94 13.90 9.64 -5.63
C SER A 94 13.84 11.16 -5.88
N ALA A 95 14.74 11.87 -5.19
CA ALA A 95 15.15 13.29 -5.36
C ALA A 95 14.23 14.42 -4.86
N GLN A 96 12.95 14.18 -4.51
CA GLN A 96 12.01 15.27 -4.15
C GLN A 96 11.36 15.13 -2.75
N THR A 97 11.60 14.03 -2.04
CA THR A 97 11.10 13.81 -0.68
C THR A 97 11.98 14.46 0.37
N PRO A 98 11.42 14.81 1.55
CA PRO A 98 12.22 15.22 2.70
C PRO A 98 13.29 14.15 2.97
N VAL A 99 14.52 14.58 3.23
CA VAL A 99 15.67 13.70 3.48
C VAL A 99 15.28 12.67 4.55
N PHE A 100 14.99 11.44 4.14
CA PHE A 100 14.83 10.33 5.07
C PHE A 100 16.18 10.11 5.74
N PRO A 101 16.25 10.08 7.07
CA PRO A 101 17.51 9.81 7.75
C PRO A 101 17.97 8.41 7.36
N CYS A 102 19.27 8.27 7.07
CA CYS A 102 19.84 6.98 6.65
C CYS A 102 19.88 5.94 7.76
N GLU A 103 19.71 6.38 9.00
CA GLU A 103 19.58 5.53 10.17
C GLU A 103 18.53 6.15 11.10
N ARG A 104 17.78 5.26 11.77
CA ARG A 104 16.97 5.66 12.91
C ARG A 104 17.81 6.00 14.11
N THR A 105 17.28 6.89 14.94
CA THR A 105 17.77 7.02 16.32
C THR A 105 17.56 5.70 17.08
N PRO A 106 18.40 5.37 18.08
CA PRO A 106 18.21 4.17 18.90
C PRO A 106 16.82 4.09 19.53
N GLU A 107 16.23 5.24 19.89
CA GLU A 107 14.89 5.35 20.46
C GLU A 107 13.80 4.98 19.45
N GLU A 108 13.90 5.46 18.21
CA GLU A 108 12.97 5.11 17.13
C GLU A 108 13.08 3.63 16.74
N ALA A 109 14.31 3.12 16.64
CA ALA A 109 14.56 1.71 16.33
C ALA A 109 14.00 0.79 17.43
N LYS A 110 14.20 1.17 18.70
CA LYS A 110 13.63 0.47 19.85
C LYS A 110 12.10 0.50 19.82
N ALA A 111 11.49 1.67 19.62
CA ALA A 111 10.03 1.80 19.58
C ALA A 111 9.38 0.95 18.48
N LEU A 112 9.99 0.91 17.29
CA LEU A 112 9.51 0.08 16.18
C LEU A 112 9.64 -1.42 16.51
N ARG A 113 10.79 -1.83 17.05
CA ARG A 113 11.02 -3.22 17.46
C ARG A 113 10.01 -3.67 18.53
N GLU A 114 9.78 -2.86 19.55
CA GLU A 114 8.78 -3.15 20.60
C GLU A 114 7.36 -3.25 20.03
N LEU A 115 6.98 -2.35 19.13
CA LEU A 115 5.68 -2.42 18.46
C LEU A 115 5.55 -3.70 17.62
N PHE A 116 6.57 -4.06 16.84
CA PHE A 116 6.59 -5.30 16.07
C PHE A 116 6.35 -6.53 16.94
N TYR A 117 7.04 -6.62 18.09
CA TYR A 117 6.87 -7.74 19.01
C TYR A 117 5.45 -7.84 19.56
N ASP A 118 4.87 -6.72 19.99
CA ASP A 118 3.50 -6.72 20.49
C ASP A 118 2.48 -7.06 19.40
N VAL A 119 2.66 -6.56 18.17
CA VAL A 119 1.79 -6.90 17.04
C VAL A 119 1.85 -8.40 16.75
N ARG A 120 3.06 -8.95 16.67
CA ARG A 120 3.29 -10.39 16.45
C ARG A 120 2.64 -11.23 17.54
N GLU A 121 2.78 -10.82 18.81
CA GLU A 121 2.20 -11.55 19.93
C GLU A 121 0.67 -11.56 19.87
N VAL A 122 0.03 -10.41 19.60
CA VAL A 122 -1.43 -10.34 19.39
C VAL A 122 -1.87 -11.25 18.24
N LEU A 123 -1.15 -11.24 17.11
CA LEU A 123 -1.49 -12.10 15.98
C LEU A 123 -1.37 -13.60 16.35
N ASN A 124 -0.34 -13.98 17.10
CA ASN A 124 -0.19 -15.35 17.60
C ASN A 124 -1.29 -15.75 18.59
N GLU A 125 -1.66 -14.87 19.53
CA GLU A 125 -2.75 -15.09 20.50
C GLU A 125 -4.12 -15.24 19.80
N LEU A 126 -4.29 -14.56 18.67
CA LEU A 126 -5.47 -14.67 17.82
C LEU A 126 -5.39 -15.84 16.83
N GLU A 127 -4.31 -16.62 16.84
CA GLU A 127 -4.05 -17.72 15.91
C GLU A 127 -4.12 -17.26 14.44
N ILE A 128 -3.65 -16.04 14.15
CA ILE A 128 -3.55 -15.48 12.80
C ILE A 128 -2.13 -15.69 12.27
N HIS A 129 -2.04 -16.49 11.21
CA HIS A 129 -0.81 -16.63 10.44
C HIS A 129 -0.46 -15.32 9.74
N HIS A 130 0.80 -14.92 9.88
CA HIS A 130 1.32 -13.67 9.36
C HIS A 130 2.75 -13.87 8.86
N PHE A 131 3.12 -13.11 7.84
CA PHE A 131 4.39 -13.23 7.13
C PHE A 131 4.93 -11.85 6.75
N LEU A 132 6.25 -11.73 6.52
CA LEU A 132 6.83 -10.47 6.08
C LEU A 132 6.38 -10.13 4.66
N MET A 133 6.14 -8.84 4.41
CA MET A 133 5.79 -8.30 3.09
C MET A 133 6.64 -7.10 2.71
N TYR A 134 6.49 -6.64 1.46
CA TYR A 134 7.04 -5.37 0.94
C TYR A 134 8.48 -5.05 1.39
N GLY A 135 8.70 -3.90 2.05
CA GLY A 135 10.02 -3.42 2.46
C GLY A 135 10.65 -4.33 3.51
N SER A 136 9.83 -4.95 4.35
CA SER A 136 10.29 -5.87 5.39
C SER A 136 10.90 -7.16 4.85
N ILE A 137 10.48 -7.66 3.69
CA ILE A 137 11.17 -8.77 3.00
C ILE A 137 12.60 -8.34 2.62
N TRP A 138 12.76 -7.15 2.05
CA TRP A 138 14.07 -6.60 1.72
C TRP A 138 14.95 -6.42 2.94
N GLY A 139 14.37 -5.89 4.02
CA GLY A 139 15.03 -5.76 5.30
C GLY A 139 15.54 -7.10 5.84
N ALA A 140 14.71 -8.15 5.81
CA ALA A 140 15.10 -9.48 6.23
C ALA A 140 16.33 -10.00 5.46
N TYR A 141 16.37 -9.81 4.14
CA TYR A 141 17.49 -10.22 3.29
C TYR A 141 18.79 -9.42 3.50
N ARG A 142 18.69 -8.14 3.84
CA ARG A 142 19.86 -7.23 3.87
C ARG A 142 20.38 -6.96 5.27
N SER A 143 19.47 -6.70 6.19
CA SER A 143 19.78 -6.18 7.53
C SER A 143 19.32 -7.12 8.64
N LYS A 144 18.68 -8.26 8.29
CA LYS A 144 18.04 -9.17 9.25
C LYS A 144 17.04 -8.44 10.16
N GLY A 145 16.33 -7.46 9.61
CA GLY A 145 15.45 -6.52 10.30
C GLY A 145 15.01 -5.42 9.32
N PRO A 146 14.28 -4.36 9.73
CA PRO A 146 13.90 -3.27 8.84
C PRO A 146 15.12 -2.63 8.16
N LEU A 147 14.94 -2.05 6.97
CA LEU A 147 16.03 -1.26 6.39
C LEU A 147 16.28 -0.01 7.26
N PRO A 148 17.51 0.50 7.34
CA PRO A 148 17.86 1.61 8.25
C PRO A 148 17.01 2.88 8.06
N TRP A 149 16.59 3.16 6.83
CA TRP A 149 15.77 4.32 6.43
C TRP A 149 14.25 4.06 6.36
N ASP A 150 13.81 2.81 6.51
CA ASP A 150 12.45 2.38 6.20
C ASP A 150 11.51 2.59 7.38
N TYR A 151 10.53 3.51 7.34
CA TYR A 151 9.88 4.10 8.52
C TYR A 151 8.84 3.20 9.25
N ASP A 152 8.53 2.03 8.70
CA ASP A 152 7.55 1.08 9.20
C ASP A 152 8.00 -0.39 9.03
N ILE A 153 7.11 -1.33 9.31
CA ILE A 153 7.26 -2.77 9.07
C ILE A 153 5.98 -3.27 8.40
N ASP A 154 6.13 -4.06 7.34
CA ASP A 154 5.04 -4.62 6.56
C ASP A 154 4.83 -6.09 6.87
N LEU A 155 3.61 -6.44 7.25
CA LEU A 155 3.16 -7.81 7.47
C LEU A 155 1.96 -8.14 6.57
N GLY A 156 1.97 -9.32 5.98
CA GLY A 156 0.83 -9.90 5.29
C GLY A 156 0.06 -10.87 6.17
N VAL A 157 -1.27 -10.91 6.01
CA VAL A 157 -2.15 -11.94 6.58
C VAL A 157 -3.12 -12.47 5.53
N LEU A 158 -3.53 -13.72 5.70
CA LEU A 158 -4.50 -14.38 4.81
C LEU A 158 -5.94 -14.12 5.29
N GLY A 159 -6.67 -13.38 4.47
CA GLY A 159 -8.05 -12.94 4.75
C GLY A 159 -9.04 -14.09 4.75
N ASP A 160 -8.83 -15.13 3.93
CA ASP A 160 -9.72 -16.30 3.81
C ASP A 160 -9.55 -17.35 4.93
N GLU A 161 -8.61 -17.14 5.86
CA GLU A 161 -8.27 -18.08 6.92
C GLU A 161 -8.81 -17.65 8.29
N ALA A 162 -8.01 -17.81 9.35
CA ALA A 162 -8.36 -17.46 10.72
C ALA A 162 -8.86 -16.02 10.86
N PHE A 163 -8.29 -15.08 10.09
CA PHE A 163 -8.69 -13.68 10.10
C PHE A 163 -10.19 -13.48 9.82
N SER A 164 -10.77 -14.17 8.83
CA SER A 164 -12.21 -14.07 8.51
C SER A 164 -13.14 -14.52 9.63
N LYS A 165 -12.64 -15.36 10.55
CA LYS A 165 -13.42 -15.96 11.65
C LYS A 165 -13.48 -15.08 12.89
N ILE A 166 -12.65 -14.04 12.96
CA ILE A 166 -12.54 -13.17 14.12
C ILE A 166 -13.40 -11.93 13.92
N PRO A 167 -14.32 -11.61 14.85
CA PRO A 167 -15.07 -10.37 14.78
C PRO A 167 -14.16 -9.15 14.73
N ARG A 168 -14.48 -8.19 13.86
CA ARG A 168 -13.72 -6.96 13.62
C ARG A 168 -13.35 -6.26 14.93
N GLU A 169 -14.30 -6.17 15.84
CA GLU A 169 -14.18 -5.49 17.13
C GLU A 169 -13.24 -6.25 18.07
N LYS A 170 -13.28 -7.58 18.07
CA LYS A 170 -12.37 -8.42 18.85
C LYS A 170 -10.94 -8.24 18.35
N PHE A 171 -10.75 -8.26 17.03
CA PHE A 171 -9.45 -8.04 16.41
C PHE A 171 -8.87 -6.67 16.80
N VAL A 172 -9.65 -5.59 16.61
CA VAL A 172 -9.19 -4.22 16.94
C VAL A 172 -8.90 -4.05 18.43
N ARG A 173 -9.76 -4.62 19.30
CA ARG A 173 -9.61 -4.52 20.75
C ARG A 173 -8.32 -5.16 21.24
N ALA A 174 -7.92 -6.31 20.69
CA ALA A 174 -6.70 -7.01 21.11
C ALA A 174 -5.44 -6.12 20.98
N PHE A 175 -5.36 -5.29 19.94
CA PHE A 175 -4.27 -4.31 19.80
C PHE A 175 -4.43 -3.11 20.74
N GLN A 176 -5.66 -2.59 20.89
CA GLN A 176 -5.94 -1.44 21.75
C GLN A 176 -5.63 -1.71 23.22
N GLU A 177 -5.88 -2.94 23.70
CA GLU A 177 -5.54 -3.38 25.07
C GLU A 177 -4.03 -3.35 25.33
N ARG A 178 -3.20 -3.42 24.29
CA ARG A 178 -1.74 -3.23 24.36
C ARG A 178 -1.28 -1.80 24.07
N GLY A 179 -2.19 -0.83 24.13
CA GLY A 179 -1.89 0.58 23.86
C GLY A 179 -1.49 0.85 22.41
N ILE A 180 -1.88 -0.01 21.46
CA ILE A 180 -1.62 0.18 20.03
C ILE A 180 -2.83 0.86 19.40
N ARG A 181 -2.62 1.99 18.73
CA ARG A 181 -3.66 2.66 17.97
C ARG A 181 -3.86 1.94 16.65
N VAL A 182 -5.10 1.59 16.34
CA VAL A 182 -5.47 0.91 15.09
C VAL A 182 -6.16 1.91 14.17
N ASN A 183 -5.56 2.18 13.01
CA ASN A 183 -6.22 2.88 11.91
C ASN A 183 -6.80 1.84 10.94
N ASP A 184 -8.09 1.58 11.06
CA ASP A 184 -8.81 0.63 10.23
C ASP A 184 -9.05 1.19 8.83
N LYS A 185 -8.43 0.54 7.83
CA LYS A 185 -8.59 0.87 6.42
C LYS A 185 -9.02 -0.35 5.59
N MET A 186 -9.64 -1.34 6.24
CA MET A 186 -10.04 -2.59 5.57
C MET A 186 -10.99 -2.35 4.40
N HIS A 187 -12.01 -1.50 4.58
CA HIS A 187 -12.94 -1.17 3.48
C HIS A 187 -12.31 -0.31 2.38
N GLN A 188 -11.21 0.40 2.68
CA GLN A 188 -10.54 1.28 1.74
C GLN A 188 -9.55 0.49 0.88
N ALA A 189 -8.59 -0.17 1.53
CA ALA A 189 -7.46 -0.82 0.87
C ALA A 189 -7.03 -2.13 1.54
N SER A 190 -7.91 -2.79 2.32
CA SER A 190 -7.59 -4.07 2.96
C SER A 190 -6.33 -4.04 3.83
N VAL A 191 -6.19 -3.00 4.66
CA VAL A 191 -5.01 -2.78 5.51
C VAL A 191 -5.39 -2.19 6.86
N PHE A 192 -4.52 -2.43 7.83
CA PHE A 192 -4.49 -1.73 9.10
C PHE A 192 -3.15 -1.05 9.30
N TYR A 193 -3.19 0.18 9.78
CA TYR A 193 -1.99 0.83 10.31
C TYR A 193 -2.02 0.70 11.83
N LEU A 194 -1.10 -0.07 12.38
CA LEU A 194 -0.93 -0.32 13.81
C LEU A 194 0.17 0.63 14.30
N ILE A 195 -0.19 1.61 15.13
CA ILE A 195 0.68 2.76 15.42
C ILE A 195 0.87 2.89 16.92
N ARG A 196 2.12 3.10 17.34
CA ARG A 196 2.46 3.44 18.73
C ARG A 196 3.43 4.62 18.76
N GLY A 197 3.05 5.67 19.48
CA GLY A 197 3.84 6.90 19.51
C GLY A 197 3.93 7.59 18.15
N LYS A 198 5.05 8.27 17.91
CA LYS A 198 5.26 9.09 16.71
C LYS A 198 6.02 8.37 15.58
N PHE A 199 6.80 7.34 15.92
CA PHE A 199 7.85 6.81 15.06
C PHE A 199 7.76 5.30 14.79
N ALA A 200 6.74 4.64 15.35
CA ALA A 200 6.55 3.20 15.18
C ALA A 200 5.19 2.92 14.54
N GLN A 201 5.24 2.27 13.37
CA GLN A 201 4.09 1.81 12.63
C GLN A 201 4.36 0.40 12.09
N VAL A 202 3.35 -0.45 12.14
CA VAL A 202 3.30 -1.74 11.44
C VAL A 202 2.08 -1.72 10.51
N ASP A 203 2.33 -2.00 9.25
CA ASP A 203 1.33 -2.11 8.20
C ASP A 203 0.92 -3.58 8.11
N LEU A 204 -0.37 -3.85 8.32
CA LEU A 204 -0.92 -5.20 8.25
C LEU A 204 -1.85 -5.30 7.04
N ASP A 205 -1.31 -5.80 5.93
CA ASP A 205 -2.04 -5.98 4.69
C ASP A 205 -2.76 -7.34 4.66
N VAL A 206 -4.06 -7.31 4.39
CA VAL A 206 -4.90 -8.49 4.32
C VAL A 206 -5.11 -8.88 2.87
N PHE A 207 -4.73 -10.10 2.51
CA PHE A 207 -4.82 -10.63 1.15
C PHE A 207 -5.84 -11.76 1.06
N PHE A 208 -6.58 -11.82 -0.03
CA PHE A 208 -7.60 -12.83 -0.31
C PHE A 208 -7.27 -13.56 -1.62
N ASP A 209 -7.54 -14.86 -1.70
CA ASP A 209 -7.34 -15.68 -2.89
C ASP A 209 -8.49 -15.48 -3.89
N TYR A 210 -8.15 -14.93 -5.05
CA TYR A 210 -9.02 -14.82 -6.20
C TYR A 210 -8.48 -15.67 -7.36
N ASN A 211 -8.92 -16.93 -7.42
CA ASN A 211 -8.56 -17.89 -8.47
C ASN A 211 -7.04 -18.13 -8.60
N GLY A 212 -6.36 -18.36 -7.47
CA GLY A 212 -4.93 -18.63 -7.41
C GLY A 212 -4.06 -17.37 -7.34
N TRP A 213 -4.67 -16.21 -7.10
CA TRP A 213 -3.98 -14.91 -7.01
C TRP A 213 -4.40 -14.20 -5.73
N MET A 214 -3.43 -13.92 -4.86
CA MET A 214 -3.62 -13.11 -3.67
C MET A 214 -3.79 -11.65 -4.04
N GLN A 215 -4.89 -11.03 -3.60
CA GLN A 215 -5.20 -9.63 -3.89
C GLN A 215 -5.75 -8.92 -2.65
N ARG A 216 -5.56 -7.60 -2.62
CA ARG A 216 -6.20 -6.72 -1.63
C ARG A 216 -7.62 -6.35 -2.06
N THR A 217 -8.48 -6.13 -1.09
CA THR A 217 -9.89 -5.75 -1.30
C THR A 217 -10.18 -4.31 -0.88
N GLY A 218 -11.42 -3.86 -1.08
CA GLY A 218 -11.85 -2.49 -0.79
C GLY A 218 -12.05 -1.65 -2.06
N TRP A 219 -12.48 -0.41 -1.88
CA TRP A 219 -12.80 0.46 -3.01
C TRP A 219 -11.56 1.05 -3.70
N VAL A 220 -10.43 1.21 -2.99
CA VAL A 220 -9.18 1.72 -3.60
C VAL A 220 -8.62 0.75 -4.63
N PRO A 221 -8.44 -0.56 -4.34
CA PRO A 221 -8.04 -1.52 -5.39
C PRO A 221 -9.01 -1.57 -6.57
N TRP A 222 -10.30 -1.34 -6.35
CA TRP A 222 -11.28 -1.32 -7.44
C TRP A 222 -11.13 -0.08 -8.35
N VAL A 223 -10.92 1.11 -7.76
CA VAL A 223 -10.68 2.35 -8.52
C VAL A 223 -9.28 2.36 -9.17
N LEU A 224 -8.28 1.83 -8.47
CA LEU A 224 -6.88 1.76 -8.92
C LEU A 224 -6.50 0.36 -9.38
N TYR A 225 -7.40 -0.30 -10.14
CA TYR A 225 -7.28 -1.70 -10.52
C TYR A 225 -5.94 -2.04 -11.18
N TYR A 226 -5.45 -1.21 -12.11
CA TYR A 226 -4.20 -1.52 -12.81
C TYR A 226 -2.99 -1.41 -11.88
N ASN A 227 -2.99 -0.44 -10.97
CA ASN A 227 -1.94 -0.31 -9.96
C ASN A 227 -1.96 -1.52 -9.01
N TYR A 228 -3.09 -1.82 -8.38
CA TYR A 228 -3.17 -2.94 -7.42
C TYR A 228 -2.90 -4.30 -8.05
N LYS A 229 -3.30 -4.49 -9.31
CA LYS A 229 -2.95 -5.68 -10.07
C LYS A 229 -1.45 -5.81 -10.35
N SER A 230 -0.74 -4.69 -10.49
CA SER A 230 0.68 -4.70 -10.86
C SER A 230 1.62 -4.73 -9.65
N TYR A 231 1.16 -4.27 -8.49
CA TYR A 231 2.02 -4.00 -7.32
C TYR A 231 1.56 -4.66 -6.02
N HIS A 232 0.30 -5.12 -5.96
CA HIS A 232 -0.31 -5.67 -4.75
C HIS A 232 -0.98 -7.04 -5.01
N THR A 233 -0.57 -7.72 -6.08
CA THR A 233 -1.12 -9.01 -6.50
C THR A 233 -0.01 -10.00 -6.78
N PHE A 234 -0.07 -11.18 -6.18
CA PHE A 234 0.94 -12.23 -6.35
C PHE A 234 0.29 -13.63 -6.33
N PRO A 235 0.97 -14.68 -6.84
CA PRO A 235 0.40 -16.03 -6.88
C PRO A 235 0.15 -16.62 -5.49
N ALA A 236 -1.02 -17.26 -5.30
CA ALA A 236 -1.41 -17.86 -4.02
C ALA A 236 -0.46 -18.95 -3.52
N TRP A 237 0.20 -19.68 -4.41
CA TRP A 237 1.18 -20.71 -4.01
C TRP A 237 2.34 -20.15 -3.18
N MET A 238 2.65 -18.85 -3.31
CA MET A 238 3.74 -18.23 -2.56
C MET A 238 3.47 -18.17 -1.06
N VAL A 239 2.22 -18.24 -0.61
CA VAL A 239 1.84 -18.15 0.80
C VAL A 239 1.16 -19.41 1.30
N GLN A 240 1.29 -20.51 0.58
CA GLN A 240 0.81 -21.82 1.03
C GLN A 240 1.66 -22.33 2.19
N GLU A 241 1.00 -22.89 3.20
CA GLU A 241 1.69 -23.50 4.33
C GLU A 241 2.34 -24.85 3.98
N PRO A 242 3.47 -25.21 4.63
CA PRO A 242 4.27 -24.39 5.54
C PRO A 242 5.14 -23.39 4.77
N MET A 243 5.16 -22.13 5.21
CA MET A 243 6.03 -21.10 4.64
C MET A 243 7.48 -21.23 5.15
N PRO A 244 8.50 -20.93 4.32
CA PRO A 244 9.87 -20.80 4.80
C PRO A 244 9.99 -19.64 5.79
N THR A 245 11.04 -19.66 6.60
CA THR A 245 11.30 -18.59 7.59
C THR A 245 12.62 -17.89 7.35
N MET A 246 12.67 -16.60 7.65
CA MET A 246 13.88 -15.78 7.64
C MET A 246 14.09 -15.09 8.99
N GLN A 247 15.34 -14.80 9.32
CA GLN A 247 15.65 -13.99 10.48
C GLN A 247 15.15 -12.55 10.27
N PHE A 248 14.37 -12.04 11.22
CA PHE A 248 13.95 -10.64 11.29
C PHE A 248 13.99 -10.19 12.75
N PHE A 249 14.87 -9.24 13.04
CA PHE A 249 15.42 -9.03 14.37
C PHE A 249 16.04 -10.32 14.95
N ASP A 250 15.59 -10.71 16.14
CA ASP A 250 16.01 -11.89 16.89
C ASP A 250 14.98 -13.04 16.83
N VAL A 251 14.03 -12.99 15.88
CA VAL A 251 13.06 -14.06 15.64
C VAL A 251 13.07 -14.57 14.21
N GLN A 252 12.58 -15.80 14.03
CA GLN A 252 12.29 -16.37 12.72
C GLN A 252 10.87 -15.97 12.30
N MET A 253 10.76 -15.30 11.17
CA MET A 253 9.49 -14.84 10.60
C MET A 253 9.16 -15.62 9.33
N PRO A 254 7.90 -16.07 9.15
CA PRO A 254 7.45 -16.62 7.88
C PRO A 254 7.64 -15.61 6.75
N VAL A 255 8.08 -16.10 5.60
CA VAL A 255 8.21 -15.34 4.36
C VAL A 255 7.60 -16.14 3.22
N PRO A 256 7.11 -15.47 2.16
CA PRO A 256 6.58 -16.18 1.00
C PRO A 256 7.62 -17.10 0.32
N HIS A 257 7.15 -18.20 -0.27
CA HIS A 257 7.95 -19.11 -1.09
C HIS A 257 8.57 -18.39 -2.30
N GLY A 258 9.62 -18.99 -2.86
CA GLY A 258 10.36 -18.40 -3.99
C GLY A 258 11.39 -17.34 -3.56
N GLY A 259 11.54 -17.09 -2.26
CA GLY A 259 12.54 -16.17 -1.72
C GLY A 259 12.32 -14.73 -2.21
N LYS A 260 13.30 -14.16 -2.92
CA LYS A 260 13.17 -12.81 -3.50
C LYS A 260 12.19 -12.74 -4.67
N GLU A 261 11.69 -13.87 -5.18
CA GLU A 261 10.81 -13.89 -6.36
C GLU A 261 9.50 -13.14 -6.15
N ILE A 262 8.95 -13.11 -4.94
CA ILE A 262 7.75 -12.32 -4.65
C ILE A 262 7.96 -10.83 -4.96
N LEU A 263 9.20 -10.32 -4.81
CA LEU A 263 9.52 -8.93 -5.11
C LEU A 263 9.27 -8.58 -6.58
N LYS A 264 9.27 -9.54 -7.52
CA LYS A 264 8.87 -9.31 -8.92
C LYS A 264 7.43 -8.81 -9.04
N TYR A 265 6.55 -9.31 -8.17
CA TYR A 265 5.13 -8.98 -8.14
C TYR A 265 4.86 -7.71 -7.34
N LEU A 266 5.69 -7.44 -6.33
CA LEU A 266 5.54 -6.25 -5.50
C LEU A 266 6.23 -5.04 -6.14
N TYR A 267 7.37 -5.22 -6.80
CA TYR A 267 8.26 -4.17 -7.35
C TYR A 267 8.69 -4.47 -8.80
N PRO A 268 7.75 -4.59 -9.75
CA PRO A 268 8.03 -5.11 -11.10
C PRO A 268 9.06 -4.31 -11.92
N LYS A 269 9.32 -3.04 -11.57
CA LYS A 269 10.27 -2.20 -12.31
C LYS A 269 11.72 -2.35 -11.83
N ASP A 270 11.93 -2.65 -10.55
CA ASP A 270 13.21 -2.47 -9.87
C ASP A 270 13.52 -3.55 -8.81
N TRP A 271 12.76 -4.66 -8.76
CA TRP A 271 12.94 -5.72 -7.77
C TRP A 271 14.33 -6.36 -7.69
N GLU A 272 15.13 -6.32 -8.76
CA GLU A 272 16.51 -6.84 -8.75
C GLU A 272 17.49 -5.87 -8.07
N THR A 273 17.17 -4.57 -8.11
CA THR A 273 18.05 -3.52 -7.61
C THR A 273 17.57 -3.10 -6.23
N PRO A 274 18.33 -3.39 -5.16
CA PRO A 274 17.96 -2.91 -3.84
C PRO A 274 17.90 -1.39 -3.84
N PHE A 275 16.74 -0.85 -3.47
CA PHE A 275 16.60 0.58 -3.26
C PHE A 275 17.46 1.02 -2.07
N THR A 276 18.25 2.08 -2.27
CA THR A 276 18.95 2.82 -1.23
C THR A 276 18.73 4.31 -1.53
N PRO A 277 18.17 5.11 -0.60
CA PRO A 277 17.96 6.53 -0.81
C PRO A 277 19.27 7.22 -1.23
N ALA A 278 19.19 8.19 -2.14
CA ALA A 278 20.38 8.89 -2.66
C ALA A 278 21.24 9.52 -1.55
N ALA A 279 20.61 9.97 -0.46
CA ALA A 279 21.30 10.50 0.72
C ALA A 279 22.16 9.45 1.47
N CYS A 280 21.89 8.15 1.25
CA CYS A 280 22.49 7.03 1.97
C CYS A 280 23.51 6.25 1.15
N GLN A 281 23.55 6.46 -0.17
CA GLN A 281 24.48 5.81 -1.10
C GLN A 281 25.96 6.14 -0.80
N GLY A 282 26.25 7.19 -0.02
CA GLY A 282 27.61 7.56 0.40
C GLY A 282 28.18 6.77 1.60
N ASN A 283 27.35 6.01 2.33
CA ASN A 283 27.78 5.29 3.55
C ASN A 283 28.03 3.77 3.33
N ASP A 284 27.65 3.22 2.17
CA ASP A 284 27.72 1.78 1.86
C ASP A 284 29.15 1.22 1.68
N ILE A 285 30.20 2.05 1.77
CA ILE A 285 31.60 1.61 1.56
C ILE A 285 32.20 0.91 2.81
N THR A 286 31.57 0.98 3.98
CA THR A 286 32.19 0.48 5.24
C THR A 286 31.66 -0.85 5.77
N LEU A 287 30.64 -1.45 5.16
CA LEU A 287 30.05 -2.72 5.63
C LEU A 287 30.55 -3.98 4.89
N ASN A 288 31.34 -3.84 3.83
CA ASN A 288 31.86 -4.97 3.04
C ASN A 288 33.35 -5.31 3.27
N THR A 289 34.00 -4.74 4.29
CA THR A 289 35.38 -5.09 4.65
C THR A 289 35.45 -5.59 6.08
N GLN A 290 34.77 -6.70 6.36
CA GLN A 290 35.25 -7.63 7.36
C GLN A 290 34.69 -9.04 7.11
N THR A 291 35.63 -9.99 7.12
CA THR A 291 35.51 -11.45 7.10
C THR A 291 35.18 -12.15 5.77
N GLU A 292 36.13 -12.13 4.84
CA GLU A 292 36.54 -13.40 4.21
C GLU A 292 37.59 -14.06 5.12
N PRO A 293 37.42 -15.32 5.55
CA PRO A 293 38.48 -16.06 6.19
C PRO A 293 39.50 -16.47 5.12
N THR A 294 40.72 -15.98 5.27
CA THR A 294 41.92 -16.48 4.59
C THR A 294 42.02 -18.00 4.72
N GLU A 295 42.02 -18.64 3.57
CA GLU A 295 42.56 -19.96 3.30
C GLU A 295 43.95 -20.10 3.94
N ILE A 296 44.11 -21.02 4.90
CA ILE A 296 45.41 -21.43 5.42
C ILE A 296 45.71 -22.82 4.86
N ASP A 297 46.69 -22.81 3.99
CA ASP A 297 47.50 -23.92 3.51
C ASP A 297 48.06 -24.77 4.67
N ARG A 298 47.65 -26.06 4.73
CA ARG A 298 48.44 -27.22 5.18
C ARG A 298 47.67 -28.53 5.01
#